data_AF-A0A3D5YG43-F1
#
_entry.id   AF-A0A3D5YG43-F1
#
_cell.length_a   1.000
_cell.length_b   1.000
_cell.length_c   1.000
_cell.angle_alpha   90.00
_cell.angle_beta   90.00
_cell.angle_gamma   90.00
#
_symmetry.space_group_name_H-M   'P 1'
#
loop_
_entity.id
_entity.type
_entity.pdbx_description
1 polymer ?
#
loop_
_entity_poly.entity_id
_entity_poly.type
_entity_poly.pdbx_seq_one_letter_code
_entity_poly.pdbx_strand_id
1 'polypeptide(L)'
;MRNIVLSLVDYPNATLMHILRMLTDKNFREEVVSCVKDSVVLKFWNNEFNKRNDKQREEAAGPITNKVGQFLSSKLVRNIFGQPRTKLNLRKAMDEGKIILVNLSKGRIGEDNANMIGSLLVTKFQIDAMSRADIPAHLRREFYLYIDEFQNFASESFTTILSEARKYKLALIVANQYISQLMPEIKDAIFGNVGTTVCMTI
;
A
#
# COMPACT_ATOMS: atom_id res chain seq x y z
N MET A 1 15.56 -2.55 -1.66
CA MET A 1 14.38 -1.69 -1.39
C MET A 1 14.12 -1.50 0.11
N ARG A 2 14.00 -2.56 0.93
CA ARG A 2 13.73 -2.46 2.38
C ARG A 2 14.59 -1.43 3.14
N ASN A 3 15.92 -1.51 3.04
CA ASN A 3 16.83 -0.60 3.77
C ASN A 3 16.66 0.86 3.37
N ILE A 4 16.26 1.14 2.12
CA ILE A 4 15.98 2.50 1.64
C ILE A 4 14.75 3.07 2.35
N VAL A 5 13.66 2.29 2.38
CA VAL A 5 12.42 2.70 3.05
C VAL A 5 12.65 2.89 4.54
N LEU A 6 13.35 1.97 5.21
CA LEU A 6 13.67 2.10 6.63
C LEU A 6 14.50 3.36 6.92
N SER A 7 15.45 3.69 6.06
CA SER A 7 16.24 4.93 6.21
C SER A 7 15.37 6.18 6.11
N LEU A 8 14.39 6.16 5.21
CA LEU A 8 13.46 7.28 5.02
C LEU A 8 12.44 7.41 6.14
N VAL A 9 12.12 6.34 6.88
CA VAL A 9 11.24 6.43 8.07
C VAL A 9 11.87 7.31 9.16
N ASP A 10 13.19 7.24 9.33
CA ASP A 10 13.93 8.05 10.29
C ASP A 10 14.18 9.49 9.81
N TYR A 11 13.97 9.78 8.52
CA TYR A 11 14.22 11.10 7.92
C TYR A 11 12.98 12.02 8.00
N PRO A 12 13.12 13.27 8.47
CA PRO A 12 12.00 14.18 8.60
C PRO A 12 11.33 14.47 7.26
N ASN A 13 9.99 14.48 7.25
CA ASN A 13 9.17 14.80 6.07
C ASN A 13 9.50 13.93 4.84
N ALA A 14 9.92 12.67 5.05
CA ALA A 14 10.19 11.78 3.95
C ALA A 14 8.94 11.49 3.10
N THR A 15 9.14 11.36 1.79
CA THR A 15 8.09 11.03 0.83
C THR A 15 8.57 9.90 -0.08
N LEU A 16 7.67 9.30 -0.86
CA LEU A 16 8.06 8.24 -1.79
C LEU A 16 9.04 8.73 -2.86
N MET A 17 9.02 10.04 -3.17
CA MET A 17 9.95 10.68 -4.10
C MET A 17 11.40 10.54 -3.65
N HIS A 18 11.65 10.47 -2.34
CA HIS A 18 13.00 10.38 -1.79
C HIS A 18 13.65 9.02 -2.03
N ILE A 19 12.88 7.96 -2.35
CA ILE A 19 13.45 6.65 -2.68
C ILE A 19 14.37 6.75 -3.90
N LEU A 20 13.96 7.47 -4.94
CA LEU A 20 14.78 7.66 -6.14
C LEU A 20 16.03 8.48 -5.82
N ARG A 21 15.87 9.57 -5.07
CA ARG A 21 17.00 10.43 -4.65
C ARG A 21 18.02 9.68 -3.81
N MET A 22 17.60 8.79 -2.91
CA MET A 22 18.51 7.95 -2.11
C MET A 22 19.44 7.09 -2.99
N LEU A 23 18.97 6.68 -4.17
CA LEU A 23 19.72 5.84 -5.08
C LEU A 23 20.66 6.64 -5.98
N THR A 24 20.22 7.81 -6.45
CA THR A 24 20.93 8.59 -7.48
C THR A 24 21.75 9.76 -6.92
N ASP A 25 21.37 10.33 -5.79
CA ASP A 25 22.00 11.51 -5.17
C ASP A 25 22.78 11.08 -3.92
N LYS A 26 24.12 11.09 -4.04
CA LYS A 26 25.02 10.71 -2.95
C LYS A 26 24.91 11.65 -1.75
N ASN A 27 24.79 12.95 -1.97
CA ASN A 27 24.78 13.94 -0.88
C ASN A 27 23.49 13.81 -0.08
N PHE A 28 22.35 13.70 -0.77
CA PHE A 28 21.07 13.44 -0.11
C PHE A 28 21.06 12.11 0.63
N ARG A 29 21.68 11.07 0.06
CA ARG A 29 21.83 9.78 0.75
C ARG A 29 22.60 9.93 2.05
N GLU A 30 23.74 10.62 2.05
CA GLU A 30 24.54 10.84 3.26
C GLU A 30 23.77 11.62 4.32
N GLU A 31 23.01 12.65 3.91
CA GLU A 31 22.11 13.40 4.78
C GLU A 31 21.07 12.48 5.46
N VAL A 32 20.36 11.66 4.68
CA VAL A 32 19.36 10.72 5.21
C VAL A 32 20.01 9.68 6.12
N VAL A 33 21.14 9.10 5.71
CA VAL A 33 21.87 8.08 6.49
C VAL A 33 22.32 8.64 7.84
N SER A 34 22.63 9.94 7.94
CA SER A 34 22.98 10.58 9.22
C SER A 34 21.83 10.61 10.24
N CYS A 35 20.58 10.50 9.79
CA CYS A 35 19.40 10.44 10.64
C CYS A 35 19.06 9.01 11.11
N VAL A 36 19.64 7.98 10.47
CA VAL A 36 19.30 6.58 10.71
C VAL A 36 19.83 6.11 12.06
N LYS A 37 18.95 5.52 12.87
CA LYS A 37 19.31 5.00 14.21
C LYS A 37 19.61 3.51 14.20
N ASP A 38 19.06 2.77 13.23
CA ASP A 38 19.22 1.32 13.14
C ASP A 38 20.62 0.92 12.65
N SER A 39 21.39 0.26 13.52
CA SER A 39 22.74 -0.23 13.23
C SER A 39 22.82 -1.20 12.04
N VAL A 40 21.77 -1.97 11.76
CA VAL A 40 21.72 -2.90 10.63
C VAL A 40 21.58 -2.13 9.32
N VAL A 41 20.73 -1.10 9.31
CA VAL A 41 20.54 -0.23 8.13
C VAL A 41 21.82 0.58 7.87
N LEU A 42 22.48 1.09 8.91
CA LEU A 42 23.78 1.76 8.79
C LEU A 42 24.87 0.83 8.21
N LYS A 43 24.94 -0.43 8.67
CA LYS A 43 25.88 -1.42 8.11
C LYS A 43 25.65 -1.63 6.62
N PHE A 44 24.40 -1.74 6.18
CA PHE A 44 24.10 -1.87 4.75
C PHE A 44 24.67 -0.69 3.94
N TRP A 45 24.44 0.55 4.38
CA TRP A 45 24.93 1.72 3.65
C TRP A 45 26.45 1.79 3.66
N ASN A 46 27.08 1.65 4.83
CA ASN A 46 28.52 1.83 4.99
C ASN A 46 29.35 0.67 4.43
N ASN A 47 28.87 -0.55 4.56
CA ASN A 47 29.65 -1.75 4.26
C ASN A 47 29.24 -2.47 2.97
N GLU A 48 28.04 -2.22 2.45
CA GLU A 48 27.56 -2.89 1.23
C GLU A 48 27.34 -1.89 0.10
N PHE A 49 26.43 -0.93 0.25
CA PHE A 49 26.03 -0.05 -0.83
C PHE A 49 27.12 0.96 -1.20
N ASN A 50 27.72 1.63 -0.21
CA ASN A 50 28.77 2.61 -0.45
C ASN A 50 30.12 1.97 -0.86
N LYS A 51 30.32 0.67 -0.64
CA LYS A 51 31.53 -0.03 -1.12
C LYS A 51 31.44 -0.49 -2.58
N ARG A 52 30.24 -0.56 -3.16
CA ARG A 52 30.04 -0.88 -4.58
C ARG A 52 30.63 0.21 -5.46
N ASN A 53 31.19 -0.18 -6.59
CA ASN A 53 31.55 0.76 -7.65
C ASN A 53 30.29 1.31 -8.34
N ASP A 54 30.43 2.35 -9.16
CA ASP A 54 29.29 3.05 -9.73
C ASP A 54 28.43 2.14 -10.63
N LYS A 55 29.06 1.28 -11.44
CA LYS A 55 28.36 0.28 -12.27
C LYS A 55 27.51 -0.67 -11.44
N GLN A 56 28.06 -1.24 -10.36
CA GLN A 56 27.34 -2.14 -9.46
C GLN A 56 26.19 -1.44 -8.72
N ARG A 57 26.33 -0.14 -8.43
CA ARG A 57 25.26 0.66 -7.82
C ARG A 57 24.14 0.90 -8.83
N GLU A 58 24.46 1.26 -10.06
CA GLU A 58 23.47 1.43 -11.14
C GLU A 58 22.71 0.14 -11.41
N GLU A 59 23.41 -1.00 -11.53
CA GLU A 59 22.78 -2.31 -11.73
C GLU A 59 21.83 -2.68 -10.57
N ALA A 60 22.21 -2.37 -9.33
CA ALA A 60 21.37 -2.63 -8.16
C ALA A 60 20.20 -1.65 -8.01
N ALA A 61 20.39 -0.39 -8.44
CA ALA A 61 19.37 0.65 -8.38
C ALA A 61 18.35 0.51 -9.51
N GLY A 62 18.78 0.09 -10.70
CA GLY A 62 17.99 0.03 -11.94
C GLY A 62 16.59 -0.58 -11.78
N PRO A 63 16.44 -1.79 -11.20
CA PRO A 63 15.13 -2.39 -11.00
C PRO A 63 14.20 -1.57 -10.10
N ILE A 64 14.76 -0.88 -9.08
CA ILE A 64 14.01 -0.04 -8.16
C ILE A 64 13.64 1.27 -8.83
N THR A 65 14.59 1.91 -9.50
CA THR A 65 14.37 3.19 -10.20
C THR A 65 13.38 3.02 -11.34
N ASN A 66 13.37 1.90 -12.05
CA ASN A 66 12.41 1.63 -13.12
C ASN A 66 10.98 1.50 -12.57
N LYS A 67 10.78 0.68 -11.53
CA LYS A 67 9.45 0.48 -10.92
C LYS A 67 8.93 1.73 -10.23
N VAL A 68 9.75 2.36 -9.38
CA VAL A 68 9.36 3.57 -8.63
C VAL A 68 9.29 4.79 -9.57
N GLY A 69 10.13 4.84 -10.61
CA GLY A 69 10.11 5.89 -11.63
C GLY A 69 8.84 5.85 -12.47
N GLN A 70 8.42 4.66 -12.93
CA GLN A 70 7.14 4.49 -13.64
C GLN A 70 5.96 4.93 -12.76
N PHE A 71 5.95 4.54 -11.48
CA PHE A 71 4.96 4.97 -10.49
C PHE A 71 4.90 6.51 -10.37
N LEU A 72 6.06 7.13 -10.18
CA LEU A 72 6.17 8.58 -9.97
C LEU A 72 6.09 9.39 -11.26
N SER A 73 5.92 8.76 -12.44
CA SER A 73 5.75 9.45 -13.71
C SER A 73 4.39 10.19 -13.81
N SER A 74 3.37 9.68 -13.10
CA SER A 74 2.05 10.28 -13.06
C SER A 74 1.99 11.48 -12.10
N LYS A 75 1.49 12.62 -12.59
CA LYS A 75 1.27 13.83 -11.77
C LYS A 75 0.32 13.55 -10.60
N LEU A 76 -0.74 12.76 -10.83
CA LEU A 76 -1.69 12.39 -9.79
C LEU A 76 -1.01 11.61 -8.66
N VAL A 77 -0.18 10.63 -9.04
CA VAL A 77 0.56 9.80 -8.09
C VAL A 77 1.56 10.65 -7.29
N ARG A 78 2.32 11.54 -7.96
CA ARG A 78 3.20 12.50 -7.25
C ARG A 78 2.45 13.40 -6.29
N ASN A 79 1.25 13.86 -6.65
CA ASN A 79 0.44 14.70 -5.78
C ASN A 79 -0.07 13.96 -4.54
N ILE A 80 -0.26 12.64 -4.62
CA ILE A 80 -0.69 11.81 -3.48
C ILE A 80 0.53 11.43 -2.61
N PHE A 81 1.56 10.83 -3.21
CA PHE A 81 2.68 10.21 -2.48
C PHE A 81 3.90 11.11 -2.29
N GLY A 82 3.90 12.29 -2.91
CA GLY A 82 4.88 13.36 -2.69
C GLY A 82 4.54 14.28 -1.52
N GLN A 83 3.50 13.96 -0.74
CA GLN A 83 3.13 14.73 0.44
C GLN A 83 3.82 14.16 1.69
N PRO A 84 4.52 14.98 2.50
CA PRO A 84 5.16 14.52 3.72
C PRO A 84 4.17 14.14 4.84
N ARG A 85 2.92 14.62 4.73
CA ARG A 85 1.84 14.31 5.67
C ARG A 85 0.58 13.91 4.92
N THR A 86 -0.02 12.80 5.32
CA THR A 86 -1.35 12.40 4.83
C THR A 86 -2.44 13.15 5.59
N LYS A 87 -3.45 13.64 4.85
CA LYS A 87 -4.70 14.16 5.43
C LYS A 87 -5.77 13.07 5.57
N LEU A 88 -5.58 11.92 4.91
CA LEU A 88 -6.49 10.79 4.97
C LEU A 88 -6.14 9.89 6.16
N ASN A 89 -7.05 9.80 7.11
CA ASN A 89 -6.95 8.90 8.26
C ASN A 89 -8.13 7.92 8.21
N LEU A 90 -7.90 6.73 7.64
CA LEU A 90 -8.96 5.72 7.48
C LEU A 90 -9.41 5.18 8.82
N ARG A 91 -8.49 4.97 9.77
CA ARG A 91 -8.83 4.58 11.15
C ARG A 91 -9.86 5.53 11.78
N LYS A 92 -9.57 6.84 11.77
CA LYS A 92 -10.49 7.87 12.28
C LYS A 92 -11.81 7.88 11.51
N ALA A 93 -11.75 7.73 10.18
CA ALA A 93 -12.95 7.66 9.36
C ALA A 93 -13.84 6.46 9.71
N MET A 94 -13.25 5.30 10.02
CA MET A 94 -13.99 4.12 10.47
C MET A 94 -14.66 4.34 11.82
N ASP A 95 -13.91 4.87 12.78
CA ASP A 95 -14.42 5.07 14.15
C ASP A 95 -15.52 6.14 14.20
N GLU A 96 -15.38 7.22 13.43
CA GLU A 96 -16.37 8.32 13.36
C GLU A 96 -17.53 8.02 12.39
N GLY A 97 -17.45 6.96 11.59
CA GLY A 97 -18.49 6.60 10.61
C GLY A 97 -18.56 7.56 9.41
N LYS A 98 -17.40 8.04 8.94
CA LYS A 98 -17.31 8.90 7.75
C LYS A 98 -17.51 8.11 6.47
N ILE A 99 -17.89 8.81 5.41
CA ILE A 99 -17.96 8.26 4.06
C ILE A 99 -16.67 8.61 3.32
N ILE A 100 -16.05 7.60 2.71
CA ILE A 100 -14.85 7.77 1.87
C ILE A 100 -15.23 7.31 0.46
N LEU A 101 -15.07 8.22 -0.50
CA LEU A 101 -15.29 7.94 -1.92
C LEU A 101 -13.94 7.94 -2.63
N VAL A 102 -13.64 6.86 -3.34
CA VAL A 102 -12.40 6.70 -4.09
C VAL A 102 -12.74 6.45 -5.54
N ASN A 103 -12.33 7.36 -6.43
CA ASN A 103 -12.51 7.20 -7.86
C ASN A 103 -11.22 6.69 -8.50
N LEU A 104 -11.21 5.40 -8.87
CA LEU A 104 -10.09 4.72 -9.54
C LEU A 104 -10.37 4.46 -11.02
N SER A 105 -11.10 5.35 -11.70
CA SER A 105 -11.42 5.20 -13.12
C SER A 105 -10.16 5.02 -13.98
N LYS A 106 -9.93 3.78 -14.45
CA LYS A 106 -8.76 3.40 -15.28
C LYS A 106 -8.59 4.31 -16.49
N GLY A 107 -9.69 4.72 -17.14
CA GLY A 107 -9.66 5.62 -18.29
C GLY A 107 -9.14 7.04 -17.99
N ARG A 108 -9.17 7.47 -16.72
CA ARG A 108 -8.66 8.79 -16.31
C ARG A 108 -7.26 8.73 -15.71
N ILE A 109 -6.97 7.71 -14.90
CA ILE A 109 -5.72 7.64 -14.12
C ILE A 109 -4.72 6.60 -14.65
N GLY A 110 -5.12 5.79 -15.63
CA GLY A 110 -4.35 4.66 -16.13
C GLY A 110 -4.58 3.40 -15.29
N GLU A 111 -4.51 2.24 -15.94
CA GLU A 111 -4.76 0.95 -15.30
C GLU A 111 -3.76 0.63 -14.19
N ASP A 112 -2.45 0.74 -14.47
CA ASP A 112 -1.40 0.46 -13.47
C ASP A 112 -1.57 1.32 -12.21
N ASN A 113 -1.81 2.62 -12.38
CA ASN A 113 -2.00 3.55 -11.26
C ASN A 113 -3.28 3.23 -10.47
N ALA A 114 -4.37 2.88 -11.16
CA ALA A 114 -5.63 2.51 -10.52
C ALA A 114 -5.46 1.26 -9.66
N ASN A 115 -4.95 0.18 -10.25
CA ASN A 115 -4.73 -1.12 -9.59
C ASN A 115 -3.84 -0.96 -8.36
N MET A 116 -2.78 -0.19 -8.50
CA MET A 116 -1.83 0.10 -7.44
C MET A 116 -2.40 0.95 -6.31
N ILE A 117 -3.05 2.09 -6.61
CA ILE A 117 -3.67 2.95 -5.57
C ILE A 117 -4.76 2.16 -4.85
N GLY A 118 -5.57 1.40 -5.58
CA GLY A 118 -6.58 0.53 -4.99
C GLY A 118 -5.98 -0.53 -4.07
N SER A 119 -4.92 -1.22 -4.51
CA SER A 119 -4.23 -2.21 -3.69
C SER A 119 -3.66 -1.61 -2.40
N LEU A 120 -3.01 -0.44 -2.48
CA LEU A 120 -2.50 0.28 -1.30
C LEU A 120 -3.62 0.71 -0.35
N LEU A 121 -4.77 1.15 -0.87
CA LEU A 121 -5.93 1.50 -0.06
C LEU A 121 -6.50 0.27 0.65
N VAL A 122 -6.64 -0.86 -0.04
CA VAL A 122 -7.11 -2.12 0.57
C VAL A 122 -6.17 -2.57 1.69
N THR A 123 -4.85 -2.58 1.45
CA THR A 123 -3.87 -2.87 2.51
C THR A 123 -3.97 -1.88 3.66
N LYS A 124 -4.20 -0.59 3.40
CA LYS A 124 -4.37 0.41 4.47
C LYS A 124 -5.66 0.18 5.26
N PHE A 125 -6.76 -0.17 4.61
CA PHE A 125 -8.02 -0.55 5.28
C PHE A 125 -7.80 -1.77 6.17
N GLN A 126 -7.08 -2.78 5.69
CA GLN A 126 -6.72 -3.96 6.51
C GLN A 126 -5.96 -3.53 7.77
N ILE A 127 -4.85 -2.82 7.61
CA ILE A 127 -3.99 -2.39 8.74
C ILE A 127 -4.79 -1.54 9.73
N ASP A 128 -5.55 -0.56 9.24
CA ASP A 128 -6.32 0.34 10.10
C ASP A 128 -7.49 -0.38 10.77
N ALA A 129 -8.12 -1.35 10.09
CA ALA A 129 -9.17 -2.14 10.70
C ALA A 129 -8.59 -3.01 11.82
N MET A 130 -7.49 -3.72 11.58
CA MET A 130 -6.81 -4.54 12.58
C MET A 130 -6.32 -3.72 13.77
N SER A 131 -5.90 -2.47 13.53
CA SER A 131 -5.50 -1.57 14.61
C SER A 131 -6.63 -1.32 15.62
N ARG A 132 -7.92 -1.52 15.27
CA ARG A 132 -9.09 -1.40 16.18
C ARG A 132 -9.14 -2.47 17.28
N ALA A 133 -8.13 -3.32 17.36
CA ALA A 133 -7.93 -4.26 18.47
C ALA A 133 -7.98 -3.57 19.84
N ASP A 134 -7.56 -2.30 19.90
CA ASP A 134 -7.55 -1.43 21.08
C ASP A 134 -8.95 -0.97 21.56
N ILE A 135 -9.98 -1.03 20.71
CA ILE A 135 -11.37 -0.68 21.07
C ILE A 135 -12.14 -1.95 21.46
N PRO A 136 -12.88 -1.99 22.59
CA PRO A 136 -13.77 -3.11 22.91
C PRO A 136 -14.78 -3.42 21.80
N ALA A 137 -15.02 -4.70 21.51
CA ALA A 137 -15.80 -5.14 20.35
C ALA A 137 -17.23 -4.54 20.26
N HIS A 138 -17.87 -4.27 21.40
CA HIS A 138 -19.21 -3.69 21.46
C HIS A 138 -19.24 -2.17 21.21
N LEU A 139 -18.09 -1.49 21.30
CA LEU A 139 -17.94 -0.06 20.98
C LEU A 139 -17.45 0.17 19.55
N ARG A 140 -17.00 -0.87 18.85
CA ARG A 140 -16.52 -0.77 17.48
C ARG A 140 -17.69 -0.47 16.54
N ARG A 141 -17.62 0.67 15.85
CA ARG A 141 -18.57 1.02 14.80
C ARG A 141 -18.35 0.15 13.56
N GLU A 142 -19.46 -0.29 12.97
CA GLU A 142 -19.44 -1.00 11.70
C GLU A 142 -19.04 -0.07 10.56
N PHE A 143 -18.15 -0.57 9.71
CA PHE A 143 -17.70 0.12 8.51
C PHE A 143 -17.80 -0.82 7.31
N TYR A 144 -18.35 -0.31 6.21
CA TYR A 144 -18.60 -1.08 5.00
C TYR A 144 -17.63 -0.64 3.91
N LEU A 145 -16.87 -1.59 3.37
CA LEU A 145 -15.94 -1.38 2.28
C LEU A 145 -16.50 -2.03 1.02
N TYR A 146 -16.97 -1.19 0.11
CA TYR A 146 -17.47 -1.58 -1.21
C TYR A 146 -16.33 -1.49 -2.22
N ILE A 147 -16.08 -2.58 -2.94
CA ILE A 147 -15.03 -2.68 -3.94
C ILE A 147 -15.63 -3.25 -5.22
N ASP A 148 -15.78 -2.38 -6.20
CA ASP A 148 -16.12 -2.79 -7.56
C ASP A 148 -14.87 -3.31 -8.29
N GLU A 149 -15.08 -4.26 -9.19
CA GLU A 149 -14.01 -4.93 -9.95
C GLU A 149 -12.82 -5.37 -9.07
N PHE A 150 -13.13 -6.01 -7.94
CA PHE A 150 -12.16 -6.22 -6.86
C PHE A 150 -10.96 -7.09 -7.27
N GLN A 151 -11.10 -7.92 -8.31
CA GLN A 151 -10.02 -8.75 -8.85
C GLN A 151 -8.78 -7.94 -9.25
N ASN A 152 -8.95 -6.65 -9.58
CA ASN A 152 -7.84 -5.74 -9.90
C ASN A 152 -6.98 -5.37 -8.68
N PHE A 153 -7.49 -5.58 -7.47
CA PHE A 153 -6.86 -5.21 -6.20
C PHE A 153 -6.63 -6.43 -5.30
N ALA A 154 -6.96 -7.63 -5.78
CA ALA A 154 -6.96 -8.84 -5.00
C ALA A 154 -5.52 -9.39 -4.89
N SER A 155 -4.89 -9.14 -3.74
CA SER A 155 -3.58 -9.66 -3.36
C SER A 155 -3.69 -10.66 -2.22
N GLU A 156 -2.58 -11.26 -1.78
CA GLU A 156 -2.57 -12.08 -0.55
C GLU A 156 -3.07 -11.32 0.68
N SER A 157 -2.84 -10.00 0.76
CA SER A 157 -3.39 -9.16 1.84
C SER A 157 -4.93 -9.19 1.87
N PHE A 158 -5.56 -9.46 0.72
CA PHE A 158 -7.00 -9.57 0.57
C PHE A 158 -7.58 -10.82 1.26
N THR A 159 -6.86 -11.94 1.25
CA THR A 159 -7.34 -13.17 1.91
C THR A 159 -7.33 -12.99 3.43
N THR A 160 -6.33 -12.28 3.96
CA THR A 160 -6.26 -11.92 5.38
C THR A 160 -7.40 -10.99 5.79
N ILE A 161 -7.66 -9.91 5.02
CA ILE A 161 -8.76 -8.99 5.36
C ILE A 161 -10.11 -9.71 5.29
N LEU A 162 -10.37 -10.58 4.30
CA LEU A 162 -11.61 -11.36 4.24
C LEU A 162 -11.82 -12.25 5.48
N SER A 163 -10.74 -12.89 5.95
CA SER A 163 -10.81 -13.83 7.06
C SER A 163 -10.87 -13.14 8.44
N GLU A 164 -10.24 -11.98 8.60
CA GLU A 164 -10.05 -11.34 9.91
C GLU A 164 -10.85 -10.05 10.13
N ALA A 165 -11.25 -9.34 9.08
CA ALA A 165 -11.88 -8.02 9.16
C ALA A 165 -13.16 -8.00 10.01
N ARG A 166 -13.90 -9.12 10.03
CA ARG A 166 -15.14 -9.26 10.80
C ARG A 166 -14.93 -9.01 12.29
N LYS A 167 -13.81 -9.48 12.86
CA LYS A 167 -13.46 -9.24 14.27
C LYS A 167 -13.35 -7.75 14.58
N TYR A 168 -12.96 -6.97 13.58
CA TYR A 168 -12.75 -5.53 13.69
C TYR A 168 -13.93 -4.69 13.19
N LYS A 169 -15.10 -5.29 12.93
CA LYS A 169 -16.28 -4.59 12.40
C LYS A 169 -16.02 -3.87 11.06
N LEU A 170 -15.17 -4.45 10.21
CA LEU A 170 -15.08 -4.11 8.80
C LEU A 170 -15.82 -5.17 7.99
N ALA A 171 -16.87 -4.77 7.28
CA ALA A 171 -17.64 -5.61 6.37
C ALA A 171 -17.20 -5.32 4.93
N LEU A 172 -16.86 -6.36 4.18
CA LEU A 172 -16.45 -6.25 2.78
C LEU A 172 -17.61 -6.62 1.88
N ILE A 173 -17.84 -5.80 0.86
CA ILE A 173 -18.78 -6.05 -0.23
C ILE A 173 -17.98 -5.92 -1.52
N VAL A 174 -17.83 -7.02 -2.23
CA VAL A 174 -16.99 -7.10 -3.42
C VAL A 174 -17.83 -7.50 -4.62
N ALA A 175 -17.51 -6.93 -5.78
CA ALA A 175 -18.14 -7.27 -7.04
C ALA A 175 -17.07 -7.63 -8.08
N ASN A 176 -17.31 -8.71 -8.83
CA ASN A 176 -16.50 -9.13 -9.96
C ASN A 176 -17.42 -9.67 -11.08
N GLN A 177 -16.99 -9.48 -12.33
CA GLN A 177 -17.74 -9.98 -13.49
C GLN A 177 -17.54 -11.48 -13.71
N TYR A 178 -16.31 -11.96 -13.55
CA TYR A 178 -15.97 -13.36 -13.84
C TYR A 178 -15.20 -13.98 -12.67
N ILE A 179 -15.74 -15.07 -12.12
CA ILE A 179 -15.05 -15.85 -11.08
C ILE A 179 -13.73 -16.40 -11.61
N SER A 180 -13.64 -16.73 -12.90
CA SER A 180 -12.42 -17.26 -13.53
C SER A 180 -11.21 -16.33 -13.45
N GLN A 181 -11.42 -15.01 -13.31
CA GLN A 181 -10.35 -14.02 -13.16
C GLN A 181 -9.66 -14.06 -11.79
N LEU A 182 -10.25 -14.73 -10.81
CA LEU A 182 -9.69 -14.81 -9.46
C LEU A 182 -8.64 -15.93 -9.37
N MET A 183 -7.54 -15.64 -8.67
CA MET A 183 -6.55 -16.67 -8.31
C MET A 183 -7.20 -17.73 -7.40
N PRO A 184 -6.79 -19.01 -7.48
CA PRO A 184 -7.37 -20.09 -6.70
C PRO A 184 -7.46 -19.80 -5.19
N GLU A 185 -6.40 -19.24 -4.61
CA GLU A 185 -6.31 -18.94 -3.18
C GLU A 185 -7.32 -17.87 -2.75
N ILE A 186 -7.60 -16.91 -3.64
CA ILE A 186 -8.60 -15.87 -3.40
C ILE A 186 -10.01 -16.44 -3.53
N LYS A 187 -10.26 -17.34 -4.49
CA LYS A 187 -11.55 -18.03 -4.61
C LYS A 187 -11.86 -18.79 -3.34
N ASP A 188 -10.90 -19.58 -2.84
CA ASP A 188 -11.06 -20.38 -1.63
C ASP A 188 -11.31 -19.47 -0.42
N ALA A 189 -10.58 -18.36 -0.30
CA ALA A 189 -10.80 -17.38 0.76
C ALA A 189 -12.18 -16.73 0.68
N ILE A 190 -12.69 -16.44 -0.51
CA ILE A 190 -14.02 -15.84 -0.71
C ILE A 190 -15.10 -16.86 -0.36
N PHE A 191 -15.10 -18.02 -1.00
CA PHE A 191 -16.15 -19.02 -0.78
C PHE A 191 -16.11 -19.63 0.62
N GLY A 192 -14.96 -19.58 1.31
CA GLY A 192 -14.83 -19.99 2.70
C GLY A 192 -15.30 -18.95 3.73
N ASN A 193 -15.23 -17.64 3.43
CA ASN A 193 -15.48 -16.58 4.42
C ASN A 193 -16.73 -15.72 4.15
N VAL A 194 -17.24 -15.70 2.92
CA VAL A 194 -18.35 -14.83 2.54
C VAL A 194 -19.68 -15.47 2.94
N GLY A 195 -20.44 -14.78 3.79
CA GLY A 195 -21.74 -15.27 4.27
C GLY A 195 -22.93 -14.99 3.34
N THR A 196 -22.75 -14.18 2.29
CA THR A 196 -23.81 -13.82 1.36
C THR A 196 -23.26 -13.67 -0.05
N THR A 197 -23.83 -14.42 -0.98
CA THR A 197 -23.48 -14.37 -2.40
C THR A 197 -24.69 -13.91 -3.19
N VAL A 198 -24.48 -12.94 -4.08
CA VAL A 198 -25.50 -12.49 -5.03
C VAL A 198 -24.96 -12.77 -6.43
N CYS A 199 -25.74 -13.49 -7.24
CA CYS A 199 -25.42 -13.75 -8.64
C CYS A 199 -26.43 -12.99 -9.49
N MET A 200 -25.94 -12.22 -10.47
CA MET A 200 -26.76 -11.51 -11.43
C MET A 200 -26.30 -11.93 -12.82
N THR A 201 -27.25 -12.42 -13.61
CA THR A 201 -27.03 -12.71 -15.03
C THR A 201 -27.70 -11.59 -15.81
N ILE A 202 -26.97 -10.99 -16.74
CA ILE A 202 -27.51 -10.02 -17.70
C ILE A 202 -27.91 -10.77 -18.97
#